data_AF-A0A973TSE0-F1
#
_entry.id   AF-A0A973TSE0-F1
#
_cell.length_a   1.000
_cell.length_b   1.000
_cell.length_c   1.000
_cell.angle_alpha   90.00
_cell.angle_beta   90.00
_cell.angle_gamma   90.00
#
_symmetry.space_group_name_H-M   'P 1'
#
loop_
_entity.id
_entity.type
_entity.pdbx_description
1 polymer ?
#
loop_
_entity_poly.entity_id
_entity_poly.type
_entity_poly.pdbx_seq_one_letter_code
_entity_poly.pdbx_strand_id
1 'polypeptide(L)' 'SSNPNGDYEIKAGDSLSKIAEDLKVEGGWAKLHELNKEFIPNADLILPGQKIATK' A
#
# COMPACT_ATOMS: atom_id res chain seq x y z
N SER A 1 -3.17 5.76 -9.26
CA SER A 1 -2.64 7.08 -8.85
C SER A 1 -2.08 6.96 -7.44
N SER A 2 -1.27 7.90 -6.93
CA SER A 2 -0.95 7.90 -5.49
C SER A 2 -2.17 8.28 -4.65
N ASN A 3 -2.31 7.70 -3.46
CA ASN A 3 -3.28 8.14 -2.46
C ASN A 3 -2.81 9.49 -1.88
N PRO A 4 -3.61 10.57 -1.95
CA PRO A 4 -3.23 11.89 -1.45
C PRO A 4 -3.03 11.92 0.08
N ASN A 5 -3.63 10.96 0.80
CA ASN A 5 -3.46 10.80 2.25
C ASN A 5 -2.35 9.79 2.60
N GLY A 6 -1.57 9.34 1.62
CA GLY A 6 -0.58 8.30 1.82
C GLY A 6 0.60 8.73 2.69
N ASP A 7 0.87 7.97 3.74
CA ASP A 7 1.97 8.17 4.69
C ASP A 7 3.17 7.26 4.43
N TYR A 8 3.07 6.34 3.46
CA TYR A 8 4.15 5.48 3.01
C TYR A 8 4.39 5.62 1.52
N GLU A 9 5.65 5.75 1.10
CA GLU A 9 6.06 5.75 -0.31
C GLU A 9 6.65 4.38 -0.68
N ILE A 10 6.06 3.76 -1.71
CA ILE A 10 6.43 2.43 -2.18
C ILE A 10 7.84 2.45 -2.76
N LYS A 11 8.63 1.45 -2.39
CA LYS A 11 10.02 1.25 -2.82
C LYS A 11 10.12 0.11 -3.83
N ALA A 12 11.22 0.08 -4.56
CA ALA A 12 11.51 -1.00 -5.48
C ALA A 12 11.61 -2.35 -4.73
N GLY A 13 10.83 -3.34 -5.16
CA GLY A 13 10.79 -4.68 -4.56
C GLY A 13 9.72 -4.88 -3.48
N ASP A 14 8.96 -3.83 -3.15
CA ASP A 14 7.82 -3.92 -2.24
C ASP A 14 6.66 -4.71 -2.85
N SER A 15 5.89 -5.32 -1.96
CA SER A 15 4.54 -5.79 -2.20
C SER A 15 3.66 -5.34 -1.02
N LEU A 16 2.34 -5.27 -1.20
CA LEU A 16 1.44 -4.94 -0.07
C LEU A 16 1.61 -5.91 1.10
N SER A 17 1.89 -7.19 0.84
CA SER A 17 2.17 -8.18 1.88
C SER A 17 3.44 -7.87 2.67
N LYS A 18 4.55 -7.56 1.99
CA LYS A 18 5.80 -7.18 2.66
C LYS A 18 5.65 -5.90 3.48
N ILE A 19 5.00 -4.89 2.89
CA ILE A 19 4.75 -3.62 3.59
C ILE A 19 3.88 -3.85 4.83
N ALA A 20 2.82 -4.65 4.71
CA ALA A 20 1.96 -4.94 5.85
C ALA A 20 2.67 -5.71 6.96
N GLU A 21 3.56 -6.66 6.59
CA GLU A 21 4.38 -7.40 7.55
C GLU A 21 5.39 -6.48 8.26
N ASP A 22 6.16 -5.70 7.49
CA ASP A 22 7.20 -4.79 8.00
C ASP A 22 6.62 -3.72 8.92
N LEU A 23 5.46 -3.17 8.55
CA LEU A 23 4.76 -2.14 9.32
C LEU A 23 3.79 -2.71 10.37
N LYS A 24 3.67 -4.04 10.46
CA LYS A 24 2.77 -4.76 11.38
C LYS A 24 1.32 -4.25 11.29
N VAL A 25 0.83 -4.07 10.06
CA VAL A 25 -0.52 -3.58 9.78
C VAL A 25 -1.54 -4.63 10.19
N GLU A 26 -2.45 -4.26 11.10
CA GLU A 26 -3.56 -5.12 11.49
C GLU A 26 -4.48 -5.39 10.28
N GLY A 27 -4.83 -6.66 10.04
CA GLY A 27 -5.55 -7.08 8.84
C GLY A 27 -4.65 -7.26 7.60
N GLY A 28 -3.35 -7.01 7.71
CA GLY A 28 -2.37 -7.34 6.68
C GLY A 28 -2.54 -6.56 5.38
N TRP A 29 -2.11 -7.15 4.27
CA TRP A 29 -2.16 -6.53 2.95
C TRP A 29 -3.59 -6.18 2.51
N ALA A 30 -4.58 -6.96 2.96
CA ALA A 30 -5.98 -6.73 2.62
C ALA A 30 -6.47 -5.39 3.18
N LYS A 31 -6.03 -5.04 4.40
CA LYS A 31 -6.32 -3.72 4.99
C LYS A 31 -5.70 -2.59 4.19
N LEU A 32 -4.44 -2.76 3.77
CA LEU A 32 -3.78 -1.78 2.90
C LEU A 32 -4.53 -1.60 1.58
N HIS A 33 -4.97 -2.69 0.94
CA HIS A 33 -5.74 -2.59 -0.29
C HIS A 33 -7.09 -1.88 -0.08
N GLU A 34 -7.80 -2.18 1.02
CA GLU A 34 -9.05 -1.51 1.37
C GLU A 34 -8.88 0.01 1.52
N LEU A 35 -7.85 0.45 2.25
CA LEU A 35 -7.53 1.86 2.48
C LEU A 35 -7.16 2.61 1.19
N ASN A 36 -6.72 1.89 0.16
CA ASN A 36 -6.16 2.46 -1.05
C ASN A 36 -6.93 2.07 -2.33
N LYS A 37 -8.08 1.40 -2.23
CA LYS A 37 -8.81 0.79 -3.37
C LYS A 37 -9.15 1.77 -4.50
N GLU A 38 -9.36 3.05 -4.18
CA GLU A 38 -9.65 4.10 -5.18
C GLU A 38 -8.41 4.48 -6.01
N PHE A 39 -7.22 4.22 -5.47
CA PHE A 39 -5.93 4.63 -6.03
C PHE A 39 -5.12 3.45 -6.58
N ILE A 40 -5.32 2.27 -5.97
CA ILE A 40 -4.75 0.96 -6.30
C ILE A 40 -5.92 -0.01 -6.54
N PRO A 41 -6.49 -0.04 -7.75
CA PRO A 41 -7.61 -0.94 -8.07
C PRO A 41 -7.15 -2.41 -8.26
N ASN A 42 -5.85 -2.62 -8.49
CA ASN A 42 -5.23 -3.93 -8.55
C ASN A 42 -4.09 -3.98 -7.53
N ALA A 43 -4.29 -4.76 -6.46
CA ALA A 43 -3.33 -4.95 -5.37
C ALA A 43 -1.95 -5.47 -5.82
N ASP A 44 -1.88 -6.19 -6.94
CA ASP A 44 -0.64 -6.74 -7.50
C ASP A 44 0.11 -5.71 -8.37
N LEU A 45 -0.54 -4.59 -8.71
CA LEU A 45 0.05 -3.52 -9.52
C LEU A 45 0.30 -2.27 -8.69
N ILE A 46 1.36 -2.33 -7.91
CA ILE A 46 1.92 -1.18 -7.20
C ILE A 46 3.28 -0.79 -7.79
N LEU A 47 3.58 0.51 -7.80
CA LEU A 47 4.77 1.06 -8.46
C LEU A 47 5.61 1.87 -7.47
N PRO A 48 6.95 1.82 -7.56
CA PRO A 48 7.81 2.68 -6.77
C PRO A 48 7.46 4.17 -6.93
N GLY A 49 7.51 4.92 -5.84
CA GLY A 49 7.12 6.33 -5.76
C GLY A 49 5.62 6.57 -5.58
N GLN A 50 4.77 5.55 -5.67
CA GLN A 50 3.37 5.69 -5.26
C GLN A 50 3.28 5.88 -3.75
N LYS A 51 2.36 6.73 -3.31
CA LYS A 51 2.04 6.89 -1.88
C LYS A 51 0.77 6.13 -1.53
N ILE A 52 0.79 5.43 -0.39
CA ILE A 52 -0.34 4.67 0.15
C ILE A 52 -0.57 5.03 1.61
N ALA A 53 -1.83 4.97 2.04
CA ALA A 53 -2.21 5.05 3.44
C ALA A 53 -1.96 3.69 4.11
N THR A 54 -1.29 3.71 5.26
CA THR A 54 -0.99 2.51 6.07
C THR A 54 -1.70 2.47 7.42
N LYS A 55 -2.50 3.51 7.70
CA LYS A 55 -3.25 3.72 8.95
C LYS A 55 -4.72 4.02 8.65
#